data_AF-A0A2D8Z7Q5-F1
#
_entry.id   AF-A0A2D8Z7Q5-F1
#
_cell.length_a   1.000
_cell.length_b   1.000
_cell.length_c   1.000
_cell.angle_alpha   90.00
_cell.angle_beta   90.00
_cell.angle_gamma   90.00
#
_symmetry.space_group_name_H-M   'P 1'
#
loop_
_entity.id
_entity.type
_entity.pdbx_description
1 polymer ?
#
loop_
_entity_poly.entity_id
_entity_poly.type
_entity_poly.pdbx_seq_one_letter_code
_entity_poly.pdbx_strand_id
1 'polypeptide(L)'
;DRAGIIEPFNSFPVWVWDFNNDGIEDIFIAGYTGSTSSYMRHAAGERFKNSPETFGHFIGKGDLKFVNNASKHGLDGPVLTMGANFGDLNNDGFLDFYLGTGQPDIAELVPNQMFLNNEGMKVNDITMSIGMGHLQKGHAISFADFDNDGDQDVFQQMGGAKKVDKFRDALYANPGFNNNWIKIRLEGVQSNRSAVGAKIKITLDQGNQHIYRSINTGGSFGANSLQQHIGIGSITIIDELEIFWPTSNVTQTFRNIRPNQSIQIREGEKSYKMNDEPLFSYDVYLED
;
A
#
# COMPACT_ATOMS: atom_id res chain seq x y z
N ASP A 1 -4.45 21.84 12.44
CA ASP A 1 -3.66 23.06 12.69
C ASP A 1 -2.26 22.80 13.24
N ARG A 2 -2.06 22.44 14.53
CA ARG A 2 -0.70 22.31 15.12
C ARG A 2 0.21 21.28 14.42
N ALA A 3 -0.37 20.22 13.86
CA ALA A 3 0.35 19.18 13.13
C ALA A 3 0.55 19.51 11.62
N GLY A 4 -0.06 20.58 11.10
CA GLY A 4 -0.02 20.90 9.66
C GLY A 4 -1.02 20.14 8.79
N ILE A 5 -1.85 19.26 9.37
CA ILE A 5 -2.93 18.55 8.67
C ILE A 5 -4.21 19.39 8.79
N ILE A 6 -4.73 19.88 7.67
CA ILE A 6 -5.87 20.83 7.61
C ILE A 6 -6.87 20.43 6.52
N GLU A 7 -6.43 19.79 5.43
CA GLU A 7 -7.24 19.42 4.27
C GLU A 7 -6.90 18.00 3.79
N PRO A 8 -7.75 17.33 3.00
CA PRO A 8 -9.10 17.73 2.58
C PRO A 8 -10.14 17.56 3.69
N PHE A 9 -11.19 18.41 3.65
CA PHE A 9 -12.28 18.40 4.66
C PHE A 9 -13.32 17.29 4.45
N ASN A 10 -13.46 16.77 3.23
CA ASN A 10 -14.35 15.66 2.90
C ASN A 10 -13.53 14.49 2.36
N SER A 11 -13.21 13.55 3.23
CA SER A 11 -12.38 12.38 2.96
C SER A 11 -13.00 11.12 3.54
N PHE A 12 -12.49 9.97 3.10
CA PHE A 12 -12.90 8.68 3.65
C PHE A 12 -11.71 7.77 3.97
N PRO A 13 -10.91 7.26 2.99
CA PRO A 13 -9.73 6.48 3.32
C PRO A 13 -8.65 7.38 3.88
N VAL A 14 -8.10 7.00 5.04
CA VAL A 14 -6.92 7.60 5.64
C VAL A 14 -5.99 6.47 6.06
N TRP A 15 -4.71 6.59 5.73
CA TRP A 15 -3.71 5.61 6.18
C TRP A 15 -2.37 6.24 6.53
N VAL A 16 -1.55 5.42 7.18
CA VAL A 16 -0.23 5.78 7.69
C VAL A 16 0.79 4.77 7.14
N TRP A 17 1.88 5.28 6.60
CA TRP A 17 2.94 4.51 5.93
C TRP A 17 4.22 5.34 5.85
N ASP A 18 5.33 4.76 5.39
CA ASP A 18 6.54 5.51 5.04
C ASP A 18 6.65 5.55 3.51
N PHE A 19 6.26 6.67 2.89
CA PHE A 19 6.14 6.79 1.43
C PHE A 19 7.52 6.85 0.74
N ASN A 20 8.50 7.45 1.42
CA ASN A 20 9.82 7.75 0.88
C ASN A 20 10.95 6.98 1.57
N ASN A 21 10.61 6.03 2.43
CA ASN A 21 11.54 5.22 3.22
C ASN A 21 12.51 6.07 4.06
N ASP A 22 12.06 7.19 4.64
CA ASP A 22 12.90 8.07 5.47
C ASP A 22 12.88 7.74 6.97
N GLY A 23 12.10 6.74 7.36
CA GLY A 23 11.91 6.27 8.73
C GLY A 23 10.86 7.06 9.51
N ILE A 24 10.21 8.05 8.88
CA ILE A 24 9.15 8.86 9.46
C ILE A 24 7.84 8.52 8.76
N GLU A 25 6.81 8.23 9.56
CA GLU A 25 5.49 7.92 9.01
C GLU A 25 4.85 9.18 8.38
N ASP A 26 4.31 8.99 7.20
CA ASP A 26 3.50 9.89 6.39
C ASP A 26 2.02 9.54 6.50
N ILE A 27 1.17 10.47 6.08
CA ILE A 27 -0.28 10.28 6.09
C ILE A 27 -0.83 10.54 4.69
N PHE A 28 -1.60 9.58 4.19
CA PHE A 28 -2.39 9.77 2.99
C PHE A 28 -3.87 9.90 3.37
N ILE A 29 -4.56 10.83 2.70
CA ILE A 29 -5.98 11.11 2.84
C ILE A 29 -6.56 11.16 1.44
N ALA A 30 -7.43 10.22 1.09
CA ALA A 30 -8.12 10.26 -0.19
C ALA A 30 -9.36 11.16 -0.10
N GLY A 31 -9.62 11.92 -1.17
CA GLY A 31 -10.88 12.63 -1.34
C GLY A 31 -12.07 11.67 -1.41
N TYR A 32 -13.21 12.12 -0.91
CA TYR A 32 -14.49 11.40 -0.97
C TYR A 32 -15.52 12.14 -1.84
N THR A 33 -15.08 13.17 -2.56
CA THR A 33 -15.97 14.00 -3.38
C THR A 33 -15.39 14.16 -4.77
N GLY A 34 -16.27 14.24 -5.76
CA GLY A 34 -15.90 14.32 -7.15
C GLY A 34 -17.12 14.12 -8.03
N SER A 35 -16.96 14.42 -9.31
CA SER A 35 -17.97 14.16 -10.32
C SER A 35 -17.31 13.71 -11.61
N THR A 36 -18.04 12.98 -12.44
CA THR A 36 -17.59 12.63 -13.80
C THR A 36 -17.13 13.87 -14.57
N SER A 37 -17.78 15.03 -14.35
CA SER A 37 -17.37 16.30 -14.96
C SER A 37 -15.98 16.76 -14.50
N SER A 38 -15.66 16.60 -13.21
CA SER A 38 -14.35 16.95 -12.67
C SER A 38 -13.26 16.06 -13.25
N TYR A 39 -13.52 14.75 -13.37
CA TYR A 39 -12.61 13.81 -14.02
C TYR A 39 -12.38 14.18 -15.50
N MET A 40 -13.43 14.55 -16.24
CA MET A 40 -13.30 15.02 -17.63
C MET A 40 -12.48 16.30 -17.75
N ARG A 41 -12.70 17.28 -16.86
CA ARG A 41 -11.90 18.51 -16.85
C ARG A 41 -10.44 18.24 -16.50
N HIS A 42 -10.19 17.35 -15.54
CA HIS A 42 -8.84 16.93 -15.19
C HIS A 42 -8.11 16.28 -16.36
N ALA A 43 -8.79 15.37 -17.08
CA ALA A 43 -8.28 14.76 -18.29
C ALA A 43 -8.01 15.79 -19.41
N ALA A 44 -8.77 16.89 -19.46
CA ALA A 44 -8.54 18.02 -20.35
C ALA A 44 -7.42 18.98 -19.87
N GLY A 45 -6.74 18.68 -18.75
CA GLY A 45 -5.60 19.43 -18.24
C GLY A 45 -5.90 20.34 -17.05
N GLU A 46 -7.14 20.38 -16.55
CA GLU A 46 -7.47 21.12 -15.33
C GLU A 46 -6.73 20.51 -14.12
N ARG A 47 -6.23 21.37 -13.24
CA ARG A 47 -5.58 20.98 -11.99
C ARG A 47 -6.40 21.49 -10.82
N PHE A 48 -6.72 20.59 -9.89
CA PHE A 48 -7.63 20.87 -8.79
C PHE A 48 -6.83 21.26 -7.55
N LYS A 49 -6.35 22.51 -7.52
CA LYS A 49 -5.59 22.99 -6.35
C LYS A 49 -6.55 23.38 -5.23
N ASN A 50 -6.28 22.92 -4.01
CA ASN A 50 -7.07 23.22 -2.81
C ASN A 50 -8.57 22.91 -2.99
N SER A 51 -8.87 21.82 -3.70
CA SER A 51 -10.24 21.37 -3.91
C SER A 51 -10.60 20.32 -2.84
N PRO A 52 -11.86 20.30 -2.34
CA PRO A 52 -12.32 19.19 -1.51
C PRO A 52 -12.33 17.84 -2.25
N GLU A 53 -12.19 17.86 -3.58
CA GLU A 53 -12.16 16.68 -4.44
C GLU A 53 -10.77 16.05 -4.54
N THR A 54 -9.71 16.68 -4.01
CA THR A 54 -8.33 16.16 -4.13
C THR A 54 -7.83 15.43 -2.90
N PHE A 55 -6.67 14.80 -3.07
CA PHE A 55 -5.90 14.12 -2.05
C PHE A 55 -5.29 15.08 -1.02
N GLY A 56 -5.03 14.55 0.18
CA GLY A 56 -4.03 15.06 1.11
C GLY A 56 -2.90 14.06 1.21
N HIS A 57 -1.66 14.47 0.91
CA HIS A 57 -0.49 13.60 1.07
C HIS A 57 0.54 14.32 1.93
N PHE A 58 0.57 13.95 3.20
CA PHE A 58 1.24 14.65 4.28
C PHE A 58 2.53 13.96 4.64
N ILE A 59 3.65 14.56 4.23
CA ILE A 59 4.97 14.01 4.51
C ILE A 59 5.45 14.45 5.89
N GLY A 60 5.83 13.49 6.71
CA GLY A 60 6.37 13.67 8.05
C GLY A 60 7.65 14.49 8.05
N LYS A 61 7.82 15.31 9.09
CA LYS A 61 9.03 16.11 9.34
C LYS A 61 9.59 15.89 10.75
N GLY A 62 9.13 14.85 11.43
CA GLY A 62 9.37 14.63 12.85
C GLY A 62 8.47 15.49 13.74
N ASP A 63 8.45 15.19 15.04
CA ASP A 63 7.70 15.92 16.06
C ASP A 63 6.20 16.13 15.74
N LEU A 64 5.58 15.16 15.05
CA LEU A 64 4.18 15.21 14.61
C LEU A 64 3.87 16.43 13.71
N LYS A 65 4.86 16.89 12.93
CA LYS A 65 4.69 17.93 11.92
C LYS A 65 4.65 17.32 10.53
N PHE A 66 3.72 17.81 9.71
CA PHE A 66 3.48 17.30 8.37
C PHE A 66 3.42 18.43 7.35
N VAL A 67 3.82 18.12 6.11
CA VAL A 67 3.74 19.02 4.95
C VAL A 67 2.92 18.36 3.85
N ASN A 68 1.86 19.02 3.39
CA ASN A 68 1.08 18.52 2.27
C ASN A 68 1.86 18.65 0.95
N ASN A 69 2.28 17.53 0.39
CA ASN A 69 2.98 17.40 -0.88
C ASN A 69 2.11 16.80 -1.99
N ALA A 70 0.79 16.69 -1.82
CA ALA A 70 -0.09 16.05 -2.81
C ALA A 70 0.19 16.50 -4.26
N SER A 71 0.12 17.81 -4.56
CA SER A 71 0.39 18.32 -5.90
C SER A 71 1.84 18.09 -6.37
N LYS A 72 2.84 18.15 -5.47
CA LYS A 72 4.24 17.85 -5.81
C LYS A 72 4.40 16.38 -6.22
N HIS A 73 3.65 15.48 -5.58
CA HIS A 73 3.68 14.06 -5.87
C HIS A 73 2.75 13.66 -7.04
N GLY A 74 2.07 14.61 -7.69
CA GLY A 74 1.16 14.34 -8.82
C GLY A 74 -0.27 13.98 -8.41
N LEU A 75 -0.64 14.24 -7.15
CA LEU A 75 -1.95 13.94 -6.58
C LEU A 75 -2.82 15.21 -6.55
N ASP A 76 -3.07 15.82 -7.70
CA ASP A 76 -3.86 17.05 -7.87
C ASP A 76 -5.09 16.89 -8.79
N GLY A 77 -5.49 15.64 -9.01
CA GLY A 77 -6.73 15.25 -9.68
C GLY A 77 -7.87 14.98 -8.70
N PRO A 78 -9.13 15.03 -9.17
CA PRO A 78 -10.28 14.65 -8.37
C PRO A 78 -10.24 13.15 -8.06
N VAL A 79 -10.67 12.78 -6.86
CA VAL A 79 -10.73 11.39 -6.44
C VAL A 79 -11.98 11.12 -5.60
N LEU A 80 -12.75 10.12 -6.03
CA LEU A 80 -14.00 9.71 -5.40
C LEU A 80 -13.81 8.36 -4.69
N THR A 81 -12.89 8.29 -3.74
CA THR A 81 -12.44 7.01 -3.18
C THR A 81 -13.34 6.49 -2.07
N MET A 82 -13.69 5.21 -2.17
CA MET A 82 -14.34 4.43 -1.11
C MET A 82 -13.42 3.35 -0.55
N GLY A 83 -12.80 2.60 -1.46
CA GLY A 83 -11.84 1.55 -1.15
C GLY A 83 -10.42 2.01 -1.32
N ALA A 84 -9.51 1.61 -0.45
CA ALA A 84 -8.10 1.85 -0.71
C ALA A 84 -7.22 0.88 0.06
N ASN A 85 -6.15 0.45 -0.59
CA ASN A 85 -5.04 -0.21 0.06
C ASN A 85 -3.73 0.03 -0.68
N PHE A 86 -2.62 -0.38 -0.07
CA PHE A 86 -1.27 -0.19 -0.59
C PHE A 86 -0.45 -1.48 -0.52
N GLY A 87 0.58 -1.60 -1.35
CA GLY A 87 1.45 -2.76 -1.48
C GLY A 87 2.67 -2.41 -2.34
N ASP A 88 3.63 -3.31 -2.45
CA ASP A 88 4.84 -3.14 -3.25
C ASP A 88 4.67 -3.95 -4.55
N LEU A 89 4.07 -3.33 -5.58
CA LEU A 89 3.61 -4.04 -6.78
C LEU A 89 4.78 -4.57 -7.61
N ASN A 90 5.85 -3.78 -7.69
CA ASN A 90 7.03 -4.08 -8.51
C ASN A 90 8.23 -4.60 -7.71
N ASN A 91 8.06 -4.84 -6.40
CA ASN A 91 9.11 -5.27 -5.49
C ASN A 91 10.33 -4.34 -5.45
N ASP A 92 10.13 -3.03 -5.61
CA ASP A 92 11.21 -2.03 -5.56
C ASP A 92 11.47 -1.47 -4.15
N GLY A 93 10.64 -1.84 -3.17
CA GLY A 93 10.76 -1.40 -1.78
C GLY A 93 9.95 -0.14 -1.45
N PHE A 94 9.27 0.46 -2.41
CA PHE A 94 8.37 1.59 -2.22
C PHE A 94 6.91 1.12 -2.34
N LEU A 95 6.06 1.59 -1.42
CA LEU A 95 4.66 1.19 -1.43
C LEU A 95 3.89 1.99 -2.49
N ASP A 96 3.25 1.26 -3.39
CA ASP A 96 2.24 1.65 -4.36
C ASP A 96 0.84 1.60 -3.75
N PHE A 97 -0.18 2.08 -4.46
CA PHE A 97 -1.55 2.00 -3.94
C PHE A 97 -2.62 1.97 -5.02
N TYR A 98 -3.70 1.26 -4.70
CA TYR A 98 -4.88 1.13 -5.53
C TYR A 98 -6.09 1.72 -4.83
N LEU A 99 -6.86 2.49 -5.59
CA LEU A 99 -8.04 3.19 -5.11
C LEU A 99 -9.29 2.66 -5.80
N GLY A 100 -10.21 2.18 -4.98
CA GLY A 100 -11.57 1.88 -5.35
C GLY A 100 -12.37 3.17 -5.37
N THR A 101 -12.76 3.62 -6.56
CA THR A 101 -13.43 4.90 -6.78
C THR A 101 -14.87 4.71 -7.25
N GLY A 102 -15.60 5.81 -7.40
CA GLY A 102 -16.93 5.83 -7.99
C GLY A 102 -18.07 5.68 -6.98
N GLN A 103 -19.29 5.70 -7.50
CA GLN A 103 -20.52 5.60 -6.72
C GLN A 103 -21.51 4.63 -7.37
N PRO A 104 -22.57 4.19 -6.66
CA PRO A 104 -23.56 3.28 -7.21
C PRO A 104 -24.41 3.91 -8.31
N ASP A 105 -24.38 5.24 -8.44
CA ASP A 105 -25.05 5.97 -9.51
C ASP A 105 -24.29 5.77 -10.83
N ILE A 106 -25.01 5.37 -11.87
CA ILE A 106 -24.46 5.15 -13.22
C ILE A 106 -23.92 6.46 -13.82
N ALA A 107 -24.38 7.62 -13.37
CA ALA A 107 -23.84 8.91 -13.78
C ALA A 107 -22.44 9.21 -13.22
N GLU A 108 -21.99 8.45 -12.22
CA GLU A 108 -20.72 8.64 -11.48
C GLU A 108 -19.75 7.46 -11.69
N LEU A 109 -19.78 6.88 -12.89
CA LEU A 109 -18.81 5.88 -13.34
C LEU A 109 -17.48 6.56 -13.66
N VAL A 110 -16.48 6.29 -12.82
CA VAL A 110 -15.11 6.77 -12.95
C VAL A 110 -14.17 5.57 -12.76
N PRO A 111 -12.99 5.55 -13.39
CA PRO A 111 -12.08 4.44 -13.23
C PRO A 111 -11.56 4.35 -11.79
N ASN A 112 -11.50 3.13 -11.26
CA ASN A 112 -10.61 2.81 -10.15
C ASN A 112 -9.16 3.12 -10.55
N GLN A 113 -8.31 3.53 -9.61
CA GLN A 113 -7.02 4.15 -9.96
C GLN A 113 -5.84 3.47 -9.26
N MET A 114 -4.87 2.99 -10.05
CA MET A 114 -3.62 2.39 -9.57
C MET A 114 -2.46 3.36 -9.76
N PHE A 115 -1.72 3.59 -8.68
CA PHE A 115 -0.60 4.51 -8.65
C PHE A 115 0.68 3.79 -8.27
N LEU A 116 1.69 3.91 -9.13
CA LEU A 116 3.04 3.44 -8.87
C LEU A 116 3.86 4.53 -8.18
N ASN A 117 4.45 4.22 -7.04
CA ASN A 117 5.37 5.09 -6.33
C ASN A 117 6.73 5.09 -7.02
N ASN A 118 7.19 6.26 -7.43
CA ASN A 118 8.49 6.42 -8.09
C ASN A 118 9.52 6.88 -7.06
N GLU A 119 9.99 5.92 -6.26
CA GLU A 119 11.07 6.07 -5.28
C GLU A 119 10.83 7.21 -4.26
N GLY A 120 9.59 7.37 -3.81
CA GLY A 120 9.23 8.39 -2.82
C GLY A 120 9.26 9.84 -3.34
N MET A 121 9.50 10.05 -4.64
CA MET A 121 9.58 11.39 -5.23
C MET A 121 8.23 11.90 -5.74
N LYS A 122 7.46 11.01 -6.38
CA LYS A 122 6.14 11.26 -6.96
C LYS A 122 5.44 9.93 -7.21
N VAL A 123 4.18 9.98 -7.62
CA VAL A 123 3.44 8.81 -8.10
C VAL A 123 3.14 8.95 -9.59
N ASN A 124 3.04 7.82 -10.28
CA ASN A 124 2.58 7.74 -11.66
C ASN A 124 1.22 7.01 -11.67
N ASP A 125 0.20 7.60 -12.29
CA ASP A 125 -1.05 6.90 -12.57
C ASP A 125 -0.80 5.88 -13.69
N ILE A 126 -0.85 4.59 -13.35
CA ILE A 126 -0.62 3.48 -14.28
C ILE A 126 -1.91 2.72 -14.61
N THR A 127 -3.05 3.22 -14.14
CA THR A 127 -4.37 2.58 -14.20
C THR A 127 -4.69 1.94 -15.54
N MET A 128 -4.55 2.73 -16.61
CA MET A 128 -4.92 2.29 -17.95
C MET A 128 -3.83 1.43 -18.61
N SER A 129 -2.55 1.65 -18.26
CA SER A 129 -1.45 0.86 -18.82
C SER A 129 -1.44 -0.59 -18.37
N ILE A 130 -2.02 -0.89 -17.19
CA ILE A 130 -2.08 -2.24 -16.64
C ILE A 130 -3.51 -2.80 -16.57
N GLY A 131 -4.48 -2.15 -17.20
CA GLY A 131 -5.85 -2.68 -17.32
C GLY A 131 -6.68 -2.69 -16.03
N MET A 132 -6.25 -1.98 -14.98
CA MET A 132 -6.95 -1.94 -13.68
C MET A 132 -8.00 -0.80 -13.60
N GLY A 133 -8.35 -0.17 -14.72
CA GLY A 133 -9.31 0.94 -14.78
C GLY A 133 -10.79 0.53 -14.77
N HIS A 134 -11.23 -0.40 -13.93
CA HIS A 134 -12.66 -0.76 -13.87
C HIS A 134 -13.52 0.46 -13.52
N LEU A 135 -14.68 0.59 -14.18
CA LEU A 135 -15.62 1.71 -13.97
C LEU A 135 -16.64 1.43 -12.87
N GLN A 136 -16.85 0.15 -12.52
CA GLN A 136 -17.71 -0.22 -11.42
C GLN A 136 -17.10 0.25 -10.11
N LYS A 137 -17.98 0.68 -9.21
CA LYS A 137 -17.61 1.22 -7.92
C LYS A 137 -16.68 0.26 -7.16
N GLY A 138 -15.43 0.65 -6.94
CA GLY A 138 -14.48 -0.13 -6.15
C GLY A 138 -14.74 0.03 -4.65
N HIS A 139 -14.67 -1.07 -3.90
CA HIS A 139 -14.95 -1.13 -2.47
C HIS A 139 -13.79 -1.72 -1.67
N ALA A 140 -13.58 -3.03 -1.65
CA ALA A 140 -12.51 -3.62 -0.86
C ALA A 140 -11.28 -3.88 -1.73
N ILE A 141 -10.08 -3.52 -1.24
CA ILE A 141 -8.81 -3.79 -1.92
C ILE A 141 -7.86 -4.52 -0.99
N SER A 142 -7.20 -5.55 -1.50
CA SER A 142 -6.12 -6.26 -0.78
C SER A 142 -4.96 -6.55 -1.71
N PHE A 143 -3.75 -6.22 -1.25
CA PHE A 143 -2.50 -6.66 -1.83
C PHE A 143 -2.00 -7.88 -1.06
N ALA A 144 -1.75 -8.96 -1.78
CA ALA A 144 -1.10 -10.13 -1.24
C ALA A 144 -0.51 -10.95 -2.39
N ASP A 145 0.50 -11.74 -2.08
CA ASP A 145 1.04 -12.76 -2.96
C ASP A 145 0.14 -14.00 -2.83
N PHE A 146 -0.93 -14.08 -3.64
CA PHE A 146 -2.01 -15.05 -3.44
C PHE A 146 -1.64 -16.45 -3.96
N ASP A 147 -0.83 -16.54 -5.00
CA ASP A 147 -0.33 -17.80 -5.55
C ASP A 147 1.08 -18.18 -5.04
N ASN A 148 1.68 -17.32 -4.21
CA ASN A 148 2.95 -17.54 -3.51
C ASN A 148 4.16 -17.60 -4.45
N ASP A 149 4.11 -16.89 -5.58
CA ASP A 149 5.16 -16.86 -6.61
C ASP A 149 6.24 -15.79 -6.37
N GLY A 150 5.99 -14.87 -5.45
CA GLY A 150 6.96 -13.86 -5.04
C GLY A 150 6.67 -12.46 -5.53
N ASP A 151 5.50 -12.19 -6.09
CA ASP A 151 5.01 -10.83 -6.28
C ASP A 151 3.60 -10.64 -5.70
N GLN A 152 3.19 -9.38 -5.54
CA GLN A 152 1.89 -9.09 -4.96
C GLN A 152 0.83 -8.96 -6.05
N ASP A 153 -0.18 -9.82 -5.99
CA ASP A 153 -1.43 -9.65 -6.71
C ASP A 153 -2.34 -8.63 -6.01
N VAL A 154 -3.38 -8.23 -6.73
CA VAL A 154 -4.38 -7.31 -6.21
C VAL A 154 -5.77 -7.93 -6.31
N PHE A 155 -6.43 -8.09 -5.17
CA PHE A 155 -7.86 -8.40 -5.12
C PHE A 155 -8.67 -7.11 -4.99
N GLN A 156 -9.75 -7.01 -5.76
CA GLN A 156 -10.68 -5.90 -5.72
C GLN A 156 -12.14 -6.39 -5.70
N GLN A 157 -12.86 -6.01 -4.65
CA GLN A 157 -14.31 -6.14 -4.58
C GLN A 157 -14.97 -4.93 -5.25
N MET A 158 -15.94 -5.18 -6.13
CA MET A 158 -16.65 -4.12 -6.86
C MET A 158 -18.16 -4.22 -6.76
N GLY A 159 -18.80 -3.07 -6.56
CA GLY A 159 -20.24 -2.93 -6.58
C GLY A 159 -20.96 -3.61 -5.42
N GLY A 160 -22.28 -3.74 -5.55
CA GLY A 160 -23.13 -4.44 -4.58
C GLY A 160 -23.61 -3.57 -3.41
N ALA A 161 -23.32 -2.27 -3.41
CA ALA A 161 -23.92 -1.33 -2.46
C ALA A 161 -25.43 -1.15 -2.71
N LYS A 162 -25.85 -1.32 -3.96
CA LYS A 162 -27.22 -1.40 -4.43
C LYS A 162 -27.41 -2.69 -5.24
N LYS A 163 -28.65 -3.01 -5.59
CA LYS A 163 -28.92 -4.16 -6.47
C LYS A 163 -28.45 -3.90 -7.90
N VAL A 164 -28.51 -2.64 -8.34
CA VAL A 164 -28.25 -2.22 -9.73
C VAL A 164 -26.76 -2.09 -10.06
N ASP A 165 -25.91 -1.87 -9.06
CA ASP A 165 -24.46 -1.76 -9.23
C ASP A 165 -23.74 -3.07 -8.88
N LYS A 166 -24.45 -4.19 -8.72
CA LYS A 166 -23.82 -5.49 -8.44
C LYS A 166 -22.89 -5.87 -9.59
N PHE A 167 -21.65 -6.17 -9.25
CA PHE A 167 -20.64 -6.61 -10.22
C PHE A 167 -19.84 -7.81 -9.68
N ARG A 168 -18.97 -8.36 -10.51
CA ARG A 168 -18.02 -9.40 -10.10
C ARG A 168 -16.79 -8.75 -9.47
N ASP A 169 -16.20 -9.45 -8.51
CA ASP A 169 -14.89 -9.07 -7.97
C ASP A 169 -13.80 -9.40 -8.99
N ALA A 170 -12.65 -8.76 -8.88
CA ALA A 170 -11.48 -9.00 -9.72
C ALA A 170 -10.30 -9.45 -8.86
N LEU A 171 -9.54 -10.42 -9.36
CA LEU A 171 -8.20 -10.75 -8.89
C LEU A 171 -7.25 -10.48 -10.05
N TYR A 172 -6.30 -9.57 -9.85
CA TYR A 172 -5.28 -9.20 -10.82
C TYR A 172 -4.01 -9.94 -10.48
N ALA A 173 -3.73 -10.99 -11.27
CA ALA A 173 -2.48 -11.73 -11.17
C ALA A 173 -1.33 -10.84 -11.64
N ASN A 174 -0.31 -10.70 -10.81
CA ASN A 174 0.88 -9.95 -11.16
C ASN A 174 1.90 -10.93 -11.78
N PRO A 175 2.48 -10.63 -12.96
CA PRO A 175 3.43 -11.55 -13.61
C PRO A 175 4.89 -11.38 -13.13
N GLY A 176 5.10 -10.52 -12.12
CA GLY A 176 6.40 -10.25 -11.55
C GLY A 176 7.32 -9.32 -12.36
N PHE A 177 8.41 -8.90 -11.72
CA PHE A 177 9.33 -7.88 -12.21
C PHE A 177 10.82 -8.31 -12.19
N ASN A 178 11.11 -9.57 -11.85
CA ASN A 178 12.46 -10.10 -11.60
C ASN A 178 13.22 -9.36 -10.45
N ASN A 179 12.48 -8.69 -9.58
CA ASN A 179 13.02 -8.12 -8.34
C ASN A 179 12.94 -9.13 -7.20
N ASN A 180 13.86 -9.01 -6.26
CA ASN A 180 13.94 -9.84 -5.07
C ASN A 180 13.01 -9.28 -3.98
N TRP A 181 12.59 -10.16 -3.09
CA TRP A 181 11.65 -9.84 -2.03
C TRP A 181 11.97 -10.59 -0.73
N ILE A 182 11.30 -10.24 0.36
CA ILE A 182 11.26 -11.03 1.60
C ILE A 182 9.85 -10.98 2.19
N LYS A 183 9.32 -12.14 2.59
CA LYS A 183 8.07 -12.24 3.33
C LYS A 183 8.36 -12.41 4.83
N ILE A 184 7.84 -11.52 5.66
CA ILE A 184 8.12 -11.49 7.11
C ILE A 184 6.81 -11.59 7.89
N ARG A 185 6.67 -12.68 8.66
CA ARG A 185 5.57 -12.87 9.62
C ARG A 185 6.08 -12.65 11.04
N LEU A 186 5.47 -11.72 11.75
CA LEU A 186 5.80 -11.45 13.15
C LEU A 186 4.79 -12.13 14.09
N GLU A 187 5.28 -12.66 15.21
CA GLU A 187 4.46 -13.22 16.29
C GLU A 187 4.85 -12.60 17.63
N GLY A 188 3.94 -11.78 18.19
CA GLY A 188 4.14 -11.19 19.51
C GLY A 188 4.00 -12.20 20.66
N VAL A 189 4.70 -11.91 21.75
CA VAL A 189 4.69 -12.65 23.02
C VAL A 189 4.28 -11.72 24.17
N GLN A 190 5.00 -10.61 24.35
CA GLN A 190 4.59 -9.53 25.25
C GLN A 190 3.77 -8.47 24.51
N SER A 191 4.21 -8.12 23.30
CA SER A 191 3.43 -7.37 22.34
C SER A 191 2.26 -8.24 21.85
N ASN A 192 1.21 -7.61 21.30
CA ASN A 192 0.03 -8.34 20.82
C ASN A 192 0.41 -9.44 19.81
N ARG A 193 -0.31 -10.57 19.83
CA ARG A 193 0.03 -11.78 19.07
C ARG A 193 0.21 -11.54 17.57
N SER A 194 -0.60 -10.64 17.02
CA SER A 194 -0.59 -10.21 15.62
C SER A 194 0.51 -9.21 15.28
N ALA A 195 1.33 -8.82 16.26
CA ALA A 195 2.41 -7.85 16.16
C ALA A 195 2.00 -6.46 15.63
N VAL A 196 0.71 -6.11 15.66
CA VAL A 196 0.22 -4.82 15.16
C VAL A 196 0.93 -3.68 15.90
N GLY A 197 1.47 -2.72 15.14
CA GLY A 197 2.28 -1.62 15.66
C GLY A 197 3.77 -1.93 15.86
N ALA A 198 4.22 -3.17 15.64
CA ALA A 198 5.65 -3.45 15.50
C ALA A 198 6.20 -2.78 14.25
N LYS A 199 7.48 -2.40 14.29
CA LYS A 199 8.17 -1.74 13.18
C LYS A 199 9.30 -2.62 12.67
N ILE A 200 9.36 -2.77 11.36
CA ILE A 200 10.44 -3.42 10.62
C ILE A 200 11.30 -2.31 10.03
N LYS A 201 12.61 -2.44 10.17
CA LYS A 201 13.61 -1.71 9.38
C LYS A 201 14.51 -2.73 8.70
N ILE A 202 14.66 -2.60 7.40
CA ILE A 202 15.60 -3.37 6.59
C ILE A 202 16.72 -2.44 6.17
N THR A 203 17.95 -2.90 6.32
CA THR A 203 19.15 -2.22 5.84
C THR A 203 19.76 -3.02 4.69
N LEU A 204 20.02 -2.35 3.58
CA LEU A 204 20.48 -2.91 2.32
C LEU A 204 21.70 -2.13 1.81
N ASP A 205 22.37 -2.69 0.79
CA ASP A 205 23.43 -2.03 0.04
C ASP A 205 24.54 -1.45 0.94
N GLN A 206 25.07 -2.29 1.83
CA GLN A 206 26.15 -1.92 2.76
C GLN A 206 25.78 -0.76 3.70
N GLY A 207 24.49 -0.61 4.00
CA GLY A 207 23.99 0.46 4.85
C GLY A 207 23.54 1.72 4.12
N ASN A 208 23.55 1.75 2.79
CA ASN A 208 23.17 2.93 2.01
C ASN A 208 21.65 3.07 1.79
N GLN A 209 20.91 1.97 1.92
CA GLN A 209 19.48 1.94 1.66
C GLN A 209 18.73 1.36 2.85
N HIS A 210 17.58 1.94 3.16
CA HIS A 210 16.71 1.48 4.22
C HIS A 210 15.28 1.36 3.72
N ILE A 211 14.55 0.36 4.24
CA ILE A 211 13.12 0.19 4.00
C ILE A 211 12.43 0.05 5.35
N TYR A 212 11.31 0.74 5.52
CA TYR A 212 10.56 0.74 6.78
C TYR A 212 9.14 0.22 6.57
N ARG A 213 8.67 -0.61 7.49
CA ARG A 213 7.27 -1.07 7.52
C ARG A 213 6.74 -1.08 8.94
N SER A 214 5.49 -0.64 9.10
CA SER A 214 4.73 -0.82 10.33
C SER A 214 3.71 -1.93 10.13
N ILE A 215 3.60 -2.87 11.08
CA ILE A 215 2.60 -3.94 10.99
C ILE A 215 1.20 -3.34 11.18
N ASN A 216 0.44 -3.33 10.10
CA ASN A 216 -0.96 -2.95 10.03
C ASN A 216 -1.66 -3.71 8.89
N THR A 217 -2.95 -3.49 8.69
CA THR A 217 -3.75 -4.14 7.65
C THR A 217 -4.03 -3.24 6.44
N GLY A 218 -3.40 -2.07 6.37
CA GLY A 218 -3.56 -1.12 5.29
C GLY A 218 -4.56 0.00 5.58
N GLY A 219 -5.23 0.46 4.53
CA GLY A 219 -5.95 1.74 4.54
C GLY A 219 -7.42 1.72 4.92
N SER A 220 -8.27 1.03 4.15
CA SER A 220 -9.73 1.13 4.32
C SER A 220 -10.43 -0.22 4.13
N PHE A 221 -11.51 -0.26 3.36
CA PHE A 221 -12.17 -1.52 3.01
C PHE A 221 -11.20 -2.44 2.27
N GLY A 222 -11.16 -3.69 2.73
CA GLY A 222 -10.14 -4.67 2.35
C GLY A 222 -8.94 -4.58 3.29
N ALA A 223 -8.50 -5.73 3.79
CA ALA A 223 -7.38 -5.83 4.72
C ALA A 223 -6.26 -6.62 4.07
N ASN A 224 -5.06 -6.07 4.10
CA ASN A 224 -3.86 -6.78 3.68
C ASN A 224 -3.48 -7.85 4.71
N SER A 225 -2.66 -8.79 4.26
CA SER A 225 -2.00 -9.75 5.15
C SER A 225 -1.13 -9.03 6.18
N LEU A 226 -1.12 -9.54 7.41
CA LEU A 226 -0.16 -9.11 8.43
C LEU A 226 1.26 -9.62 8.16
N GLN A 227 1.40 -10.60 7.26
CA GLN A 227 2.70 -10.97 6.71
C GLN A 227 3.13 -9.89 5.73
N GLN A 228 4.24 -9.22 6.03
CA GLN A 228 4.77 -8.17 5.18
C GLN A 228 5.50 -8.80 4.00
N HIS A 229 5.03 -8.52 2.79
CA HIS A 229 5.80 -8.72 1.56
C HIS A 229 6.58 -7.42 1.32
N ILE A 230 7.91 -7.50 1.25
CA ILE A 230 8.76 -6.33 1.07
C ILE A 230 9.70 -6.59 -0.11
N GLY A 231 9.56 -5.80 -1.16
CA GLY A 231 10.50 -5.75 -2.26
C GLY A 231 11.83 -5.16 -1.83
N ILE A 232 12.91 -5.64 -2.44
CA ILE A 232 14.27 -5.15 -2.21
C ILE A 232 15.03 -4.96 -3.53
N GLY A 233 14.33 -4.86 -4.66
CA GLY A 233 14.92 -4.66 -5.98
C GLY A 233 15.93 -5.75 -6.35
N SER A 234 17.11 -5.36 -6.85
CA SER A 234 18.16 -6.31 -7.25
C SER A 234 19.03 -6.81 -6.09
N ILE A 235 18.71 -6.48 -4.83
CA ILE A 235 19.56 -6.82 -3.68
C ILE A 235 19.56 -8.32 -3.44
N THR A 236 20.75 -8.91 -3.26
CA THR A 236 20.94 -10.36 -3.08
C THR A 236 21.22 -10.77 -1.63
N ILE A 237 21.42 -9.80 -0.74
CA ILE A 237 21.58 -10.02 0.69
C ILE A 237 21.03 -8.83 1.46
N ILE A 238 20.24 -9.12 2.49
CA ILE A 238 19.80 -8.13 3.46
C ILE A 238 20.87 -8.05 4.55
N ASP A 239 21.50 -6.88 4.68
CA ASP A 239 22.60 -6.66 5.63
C ASP A 239 22.09 -6.79 7.07
N GLU A 240 20.94 -6.18 7.36
CA GLU A 240 20.34 -6.17 8.68
C GLU A 240 18.81 -6.07 8.59
N LEU A 241 18.12 -6.83 9.44
CA LEU A 241 16.69 -6.74 9.70
C LEU A 241 16.49 -6.44 11.17
N GLU A 242 15.89 -5.30 11.47
CA GLU A 242 15.55 -4.85 12.82
C GLU A 242 14.04 -4.89 13.02
N ILE A 243 13.59 -5.50 14.13
CA ILE A 243 12.19 -5.56 14.55
C ILE A 243 12.05 -4.85 15.89
N PHE A 244 11.41 -3.68 15.91
CA PHE A 244 11.03 -3.01 17.14
C PHE A 244 9.66 -3.49 17.62
N TRP A 245 9.61 -3.97 18.86
CA TRP A 245 8.39 -4.45 19.52
C TRP A 245 7.82 -3.41 20.47
N PRO A 246 6.57 -2.96 20.28
CA PRO A 246 6.07 -1.75 20.93
C PRO A 246 5.77 -1.92 22.42
N THR A 247 5.38 -3.11 22.86
CA THR A 247 5.02 -3.34 24.27
C THR A 247 6.22 -3.68 25.13
N SER A 248 7.12 -4.55 24.65
CA SER A 248 8.36 -4.86 25.38
C SER A 248 9.41 -3.77 25.25
N ASN A 249 9.29 -2.87 24.26
CA ASN A 249 10.26 -1.83 23.94
C ASN A 249 11.66 -2.41 23.66
N VAL A 250 11.71 -3.56 22.99
CA VAL A 250 12.93 -4.26 22.59
C VAL A 250 13.05 -4.27 21.07
N THR A 251 14.27 -4.14 20.57
CA THR A 251 14.61 -4.37 19.16
C THR A 251 15.33 -5.72 19.01
N GLN A 252 14.80 -6.60 18.16
CA GLN A 252 15.49 -7.80 17.69
C GLN A 252 16.20 -7.51 16.37
N THR A 253 17.41 -8.05 16.20
CA THR A 253 18.24 -7.81 15.01
C THR A 253 18.73 -9.13 14.44
N PHE A 254 18.65 -9.25 13.12
CA PHE A 254 19.17 -10.36 12.34
C PHE A 254 20.04 -9.81 11.21
N ARG A 255 21.03 -10.56 10.74
CA ARG A 255 22.00 -10.11 9.71
C ARG A 255 22.21 -11.17 8.64
N ASN A 256 22.66 -10.72 7.46
CA ASN A 256 23.02 -11.58 6.33
C ASN A 256 21.85 -12.51 5.91
N ILE A 257 20.66 -11.94 5.79
CA ILE A 257 19.46 -12.70 5.42
C ILE A 257 19.42 -12.79 3.90
N ARG A 258 19.15 -13.99 3.38
CA ARG A 258 18.96 -14.19 1.95
C ARG A 258 17.54 -13.74 1.57
N PRO A 259 17.33 -13.16 0.38
CA PRO A 259 15.99 -12.84 -0.09
C PRO A 259 15.26 -14.08 -0.62
N ASN A 260 14.10 -13.83 -1.23
CA ASN A 260 13.22 -14.76 -1.93
C ASN A 260 12.79 -15.92 -1.03
N GLN A 261 12.37 -15.56 0.18
CA GLN A 261 11.93 -16.52 1.17
C GLN A 261 10.93 -15.90 2.14
N SER A 262 10.18 -16.77 2.79
CA SER A 262 9.26 -16.44 3.87
C SER A 262 9.89 -16.80 5.20
N ILE A 263 9.93 -15.85 6.14
CA ILE A 263 10.45 -16.05 7.49
C ILE A 263 9.42 -15.68 8.55
N GLN A 264 9.45 -16.41 9.67
CA GLN A 264 8.67 -16.11 10.86
C GLN A 264 9.60 -15.72 12.02
N ILE A 265 9.35 -14.56 12.61
CA ILE A 265 10.08 -14.03 13.76
C ILE A 265 9.13 -13.94 14.94
N ARG A 266 9.52 -14.57 16.05
CA ARG A 266 8.78 -14.52 17.31
C ARG A 266 9.50 -13.61 18.31
N GLU A 267 8.74 -12.79 19.00
CA GLU A 267 9.27 -11.81 19.97
C GLU A 267 10.14 -12.51 21.03
N GLY A 268 11.37 -12.04 21.19
CA GLY A 268 12.37 -12.54 22.15
C GLY A 268 13.21 -13.75 21.70
N GLU A 269 12.88 -14.39 20.57
CA GLU A 269 13.67 -15.51 20.05
C GLU A 269 14.97 -15.04 19.37
N LYS A 270 16.06 -15.81 19.50
CA LYS A 270 17.36 -15.45 18.89
C LYS A 270 17.49 -15.82 17.41
N SER A 271 16.59 -16.63 16.89
CA SER A 271 16.56 -17.09 15.50
C SER A 271 15.16 -16.97 14.92
N TYR A 272 15.07 -16.79 13.60
CA TYR A 272 13.81 -16.93 12.86
C TYR A 272 13.64 -18.36 12.34
N LYS A 273 12.41 -18.67 11.90
CA LYS A 273 12.09 -19.93 11.20
C LYS A 273 11.78 -19.62 9.73
N MET A 274 12.15 -20.53 8.84
CA MET A 274 11.64 -20.52 7.48
C MET A 274 10.15 -20.92 7.52
N ASN A 275 9.34 -20.23 6.73
CA ASN A 275 7.91 -20.48 6.63
C ASN A 275 7.51 -20.67 5.16
N ASP A 276 7.91 -21.80 4.58
CA ASP A 276 7.68 -22.10 3.16
C ASP A 276 6.26 -22.65 2.89
N GLU A 277 5.37 -22.66 3.87
CA GLU A 277 3.99 -23.12 3.68
C GLU A 277 3.20 -22.04 2.91
N PRO A 278 2.80 -22.29 1.64
CA PRO A 278 1.84 -21.42 0.98
C PRO A 278 0.55 -21.43 1.79
N LEU A 279 0.03 -20.26 2.15
CA LEU A 279 -1.24 -20.17 2.89
C LEU A 279 -2.38 -20.82 2.10
N PHE A 280 -2.31 -20.75 0.77
CA PHE A 280 -3.14 -21.48 -0.19
C PHE A 280 -2.39 -21.66 -1.52
N SER A 281 -2.76 -22.66 -2.32
CA SER A 281 -2.39 -22.75 -3.74
C SER A 281 -3.68 -22.85 -4.56
N TYR A 282 -3.90 -21.92 -5.48
CA TYR A 282 -4.99 -22.00 -6.44
C TYR A 282 -4.42 -21.82 -7.84
N ASP A 283 -4.92 -22.59 -8.80
CA ASP A 283 -4.64 -22.32 -10.20
C ASP A 283 -5.34 -21.01 -10.58
N VAL A 284 -4.57 -19.95 -10.83
CA VAL A 284 -5.12 -18.72 -11.41
C VAL A 284 -5.35 -18.99 -12.90
N TYR A 285 -6.61 -19.18 -13.27
CA TYR A 285 -6.99 -19.25 -14.68
C TYR A 285 -7.04 -17.82 -15.22
N LEU A 286 -6.04 -17.44 -16.00
CA LEU A 286 -6.06 -16.19 -16.77
C LEU A 286 -7.18 -16.30 -17.81
N GLU A 287 -8.13 -15.36 -17.82
CA GLU A 287 -9.05 -15.18 -18.96
C GLU A 287 -8.24 -14.53 -20.10
N ASP A 288 -8.14 -15.22 -21.24
CA ASP A 288 -7.52 -14.72 -22.49
C ASP A 288 -8.21 -13.44 -23.05
#